data_AF-A0A7C1NS80-F1
#
_entry.id   AF-A0A7C1NS80-F1
#
_cell.length_a   1.000
_cell.length_b   1.000
_cell.length_c   1.000
_cell.angle_alpha   90.00
_cell.angle_beta   90.00
_cell.angle_gamma   90.00
#
_symmetry.space_group_name_H-M   'P 1'
#
loop_
_entity.id
_entity.type
_entity.pdbx_description
1 polymer ?
#
loop_
_entity_poly.entity_id
_entity_poly.type
_entity_poly.pdbx_seq_one_letter_code
_entity_poly.pdbx_strand_id
1 'polypeptide(L)'
;MKEKKAKGISRRDLIKGAGAGLLVAGLGSNIIIPGRAYSAGKELKILQWAHFVPRYDKEWFDSFAKQWGDANGVKVTVDHVHISQVVSRASAELAAGQGHDLIEFFAPPSHLEPAVQDLTDVNKEAEKMFGKQLDLAKRSSYNPNTNKFFGFCHGWVIDPGDYRKSLWEKVGKPEGPETWQDLITYGGAIKEKHGVQLGIGLSQELDSNMAARALLWSYDTGVQDANENVIINNKRTVEAVKFMAELYKKAMTPEVFAWGAASNNRALIAGRASYILNSVSAYRSGQKKNPKIARDVFFVPALKGPRGTQWASEHVIYNYTVPNYSKNADTAKQFLLALVANYDQSMYFSELYNSPAFFDAPVKSGNRGYPGVKGAKKMRDLHNTWFAKDPFALPGEATDKLKGLRDAEKWSTAVGHPGPSSPAVGEVFGTFVVPNMMANAARGMKPELAIEQAEALIKIIYAKWREKGLVGGKS
;
A
#
# COMPACT_ATOMS: atom_id res chain seq x y z
N MET A 1 8.00 -46.98 64.36
CA MET A 1 7.59 -45.57 64.14
C MET A 1 8.81 -44.73 63.78
N LYS A 2 8.89 -44.23 62.55
CA LYS A 2 9.79 -43.14 62.15
C LYS A 2 9.01 -42.27 61.16
N GLU A 3 8.58 -41.09 61.62
CA GLU A 3 7.86 -40.10 60.83
C GLU A 3 8.79 -39.44 59.80
N LYS A 4 8.37 -39.38 58.54
CA LYS A 4 8.99 -38.55 57.49
C LYS A 4 8.40 -37.14 57.57
N LYS A 5 9.21 -36.15 57.93
CA LYS A 5 8.89 -34.72 57.76
C LYS A 5 8.89 -34.35 56.27
N ALA A 6 7.75 -33.87 55.77
CA ALA A 6 7.66 -33.23 54.46
C ALA A 6 8.36 -31.85 54.48
N LYS A 7 9.27 -31.60 53.54
CA LYS A 7 9.89 -30.29 53.33
C LYS A 7 8.89 -29.36 52.66
N GLY A 8 8.58 -28.23 53.31
CA GLY A 8 7.74 -27.18 52.75
C GLY A 8 8.44 -26.43 51.60
N ILE A 9 7.70 -26.21 50.52
CA ILE A 9 8.10 -25.40 49.37
C ILE A 9 8.21 -23.95 49.82
N SER A 10 9.36 -23.31 49.63
CA SER A 10 9.57 -21.92 50.02
C SER A 10 9.08 -20.96 48.93
N ARG A 11 8.72 -19.72 49.28
CA ARG A 11 8.29 -18.66 48.34
C ARG A 11 9.30 -18.39 47.20
N ARG A 12 10.57 -18.82 47.33
CA ARG A 12 11.60 -18.71 46.28
C ARG A 12 11.55 -19.84 45.25
N ASP A 13 10.98 -21.00 45.59
CA ASP A 13 10.81 -22.12 44.66
C ASP A 13 9.60 -21.91 43.73
N LEU A 14 8.60 -21.14 44.18
CA LEU A 14 7.44 -20.74 43.38
C LEU A 14 7.81 -19.78 42.23
N ILE A 15 8.89 -18.99 42.39
CA ILE A 15 9.33 -17.99 41.41
C ILE A 15 10.18 -18.62 40.29
N LYS A 16 10.75 -19.81 40.49
CA LYS A 16 11.46 -20.56 39.44
C LYS A 16 10.57 -21.55 38.67
N GLY A 17 9.32 -21.74 39.10
CA GLY A 17 8.36 -22.67 38.50
C GLY A 17 7.22 -22.04 37.68
N ALA A 18 7.21 -20.71 37.51
CA ALA A 18 6.14 -19.98 36.81
C ALA A 18 6.50 -19.65 35.34
N GLY A 19 7.12 -20.61 34.65
CA GLY A 19 7.19 -20.61 33.18
C GLY A 19 5.94 -21.28 32.62
N ALA A 20 5.15 -20.53 31.84
CA ALA A 20 3.93 -20.94 31.15
C ALA A 20 2.63 -20.97 31.99
N GLY A 21 1.83 -19.89 31.89
CA GLY A 21 0.45 -19.87 32.40
C GLY A 21 -0.22 -18.49 32.39
N LEU A 22 -0.80 -18.13 31.25
CA LEU A 22 -1.91 -17.19 31.00
C LEU A 22 -2.24 -16.08 32.03
N LEU A 23 -2.13 -14.82 31.59
CA LEU A 23 -3.10 -13.78 31.94
C LEU A 23 -3.81 -13.31 30.67
N VAL A 24 -5.04 -13.80 30.49
CA VAL A 24 -6.05 -13.25 29.58
C VAL A 24 -6.97 -12.39 30.42
N ALA A 25 -6.94 -11.09 30.18
CA ALA A 25 -8.05 -10.17 30.41
C ALA A 25 -7.98 -9.09 29.32
N GLY A 26 -9.13 -8.78 28.72
CA GLY A 26 -9.24 -7.95 27.52
C GLY A 26 -8.76 -6.51 27.72
N LEU A 27 -8.45 -5.88 26.57
CA LEU A 27 -7.98 -4.50 26.37
C LEU A 27 -6.57 -4.24 26.92
N GLY A 28 -5.57 -4.22 26.02
CA GLY A 28 -4.20 -3.79 26.32
C GLY A 28 -3.15 -4.87 26.11
N SER A 29 -2.75 -5.10 24.86
CA SER A 29 -1.58 -5.93 24.58
C SER A 29 -0.31 -5.17 24.99
N ASN A 30 0.16 -5.39 26.21
CA ASN A 30 1.55 -5.11 26.60
C ASN A 30 2.45 -6.07 25.81
N ILE A 31 2.82 -5.68 24.59
CA ILE A 31 3.82 -6.40 23.80
C ILE A 31 5.18 -6.09 24.42
N ILE A 32 5.68 -7.01 25.24
CA ILE A 32 7.02 -6.92 25.83
C ILE A 32 8.01 -7.45 24.79
N ILE A 33 8.82 -6.56 24.20
CA ILE A 33 9.94 -6.96 23.33
C ILE A 33 11.12 -7.34 24.24
N PRO A 34 11.60 -8.60 24.25
CA PRO A 34 12.69 -9.03 25.13
C PRO A 34 14.01 -8.30 24.81
N GLY A 35 14.70 -7.77 25.83
CA GLY A 35 16.07 -7.25 25.71
C GLY A 35 16.25 -5.72 25.70
N ARG A 36 15.17 -4.94 25.78
CA ARG A 36 15.23 -3.48 26.04
C ARG A 36 14.31 -3.11 27.20
N ALA A 37 14.84 -2.37 28.18
CA ALA A 37 14.01 -1.68 29.16
C ALA A 37 13.42 -0.44 28.46
N TYR A 38 12.16 -0.51 28.05
CA TYR A 38 11.46 0.58 27.40
C TYR A 38 11.15 1.67 28.43
N SER A 39 11.74 2.86 28.26
CA SER A 39 11.21 4.06 28.89
C SER A 39 9.96 4.47 28.10
N ALA A 40 8.78 3.99 28.50
CA ALA A 40 7.54 4.38 27.83
C ALA A 40 7.36 5.89 27.89
N GLY A 41 7.50 6.56 26.73
CA GLY A 41 7.16 7.97 26.60
C GLY A 41 5.68 8.16 26.95
N LYS A 42 5.35 9.24 27.67
CA LYS A 42 3.96 9.49 28.13
C LYS A 42 3.02 9.95 27.02
N GLU A 43 3.53 10.19 25.81
CA GLU A 43 2.78 10.68 24.66
C GLU A 43 3.28 9.98 23.39
N LEU A 44 2.38 9.81 22.42
CA LEU A 44 2.69 9.39 21.04
C LEU A 44 1.85 10.22 20.08
N LYS A 45 2.50 11.00 19.22
CA LYS A 45 1.84 11.79 18.17
C LYS A 45 1.98 11.10 16.82
N ILE A 46 0.86 10.80 16.19
CA ILE A 46 0.78 10.09 14.91
C ILE A 46 0.25 11.04 13.84
N LEU A 47 0.96 11.16 12.72
CA LEU A 47 0.46 11.78 11.51
C LEU A 47 0.09 10.69 10.52
N GLN A 48 -1.16 10.65 10.05
CA GLN A 48 -1.56 9.78 8.95
C GLN A 48 -2.47 10.51 7.95
N TRP A 49 -2.69 9.92 6.80
CA TRP A 49 -3.66 10.43 5.85
C TRP A 49 -5.07 9.97 6.21
N ALA A 50 -6.07 10.81 5.92
CA ALA A 50 -7.48 10.47 6.09
C ALA A 50 -7.89 9.37 5.09
N HIS A 51 -8.31 8.23 5.61
CA HIS A 51 -8.53 7.00 4.85
C HIS A 51 -9.67 7.14 3.82
N PHE A 52 -9.49 6.58 2.61
CA PHE A 52 -10.49 6.67 1.53
C PHE A 52 -11.83 5.99 1.88
N VAL A 53 -11.78 4.97 2.74
CA VAL A 53 -12.95 4.34 3.37
C VAL A 53 -13.09 4.91 4.79
N PRO A 54 -14.00 5.88 5.05
CA PRO A 54 -14.01 6.64 6.31
C PRO A 54 -14.31 5.80 7.55
N ARG A 55 -14.88 4.61 7.37
CA ARG A 55 -15.17 3.64 8.44
C ARG A 55 -13.90 3.18 9.15
N TYR A 56 -12.78 3.10 8.43
CA TYR A 56 -11.50 2.73 9.00
C TYR A 56 -11.07 3.69 10.12
N ASP A 57 -11.04 5.01 9.83
CA ASP A 57 -10.64 6.01 10.83
C ASP A 57 -11.68 6.13 11.94
N LYS A 58 -12.95 6.35 11.55
CA LYS A 58 -14.01 6.78 12.46
C LYS A 58 -14.56 5.69 13.36
N GLU A 59 -14.59 4.44 12.89
CA GLU A 59 -15.15 3.32 13.66
C GLU A 59 -14.06 2.44 14.28
N TRP A 60 -12.80 2.54 13.82
CA TRP A 60 -11.75 1.65 14.28
C TRP A 60 -10.45 2.35 14.69
N PHE A 61 -9.68 2.93 13.76
CA PHE A 61 -8.30 3.33 14.02
C PHE A 61 -8.16 4.32 15.18
N ASP A 62 -8.99 5.37 15.21
CA ASP A 62 -8.91 6.39 16.27
C ASP A 62 -9.24 5.80 17.65
N SER A 63 -10.27 4.94 17.71
CA SER A 63 -10.65 4.26 18.94
C SER A 63 -9.60 3.22 19.36
N PHE A 64 -9.05 2.47 18.41
CA PHE A 64 -7.96 1.52 18.64
C PHE A 64 -6.74 2.23 19.21
N ALA A 65 -6.34 3.34 18.59
CA ALA A 65 -5.18 4.12 19.00
C ALA A 65 -5.35 4.69 20.41
N LYS A 66 -6.53 5.26 20.71
CA LYS A 66 -6.86 5.74 22.05
C LYS A 66 -6.85 4.61 23.08
N GLN A 67 -7.53 3.49 22.81
CA GLN A 67 -7.61 2.36 23.74
C GLN A 67 -6.24 1.73 24.01
N TRP A 68 -5.41 1.61 22.99
CA TRP A 68 -4.02 1.17 23.15
C TRP A 68 -3.24 2.14 24.04
N GLY A 69 -3.40 3.45 23.80
CA GLY A 69 -2.79 4.48 24.64
C GLY A 69 -3.21 4.37 26.11
N ASP A 70 -4.52 4.34 26.38
CA ASP A 70 -5.08 4.22 27.73
C ASP A 70 -4.52 2.99 28.46
N ALA A 71 -4.44 1.85 27.77
CA ALA A 71 -3.94 0.60 28.35
C ALA A 71 -2.43 0.59 28.64
N ASN A 72 -1.65 1.43 27.95
CA ASN A 72 -0.20 1.52 28.12
C ASN A 72 0.23 2.78 28.90
N GLY A 73 -0.71 3.59 29.39
CA GLY A 73 -0.41 4.86 30.06
C GLY A 73 0.21 5.90 29.13
N VAL A 74 -0.13 5.85 27.84
CA VAL A 74 0.39 6.73 26.78
C VAL A 74 -0.76 7.60 26.25
N LYS A 75 -0.59 8.91 26.23
CA LYS A 75 -1.52 9.79 25.51
C LYS A 75 -1.25 9.70 24.01
N VAL A 76 -2.14 9.06 23.26
CA VAL A 76 -2.03 8.98 21.79
C VAL A 76 -2.85 10.09 21.14
N THR A 77 -2.24 10.84 20.22
CA THR A 77 -2.91 11.83 19.37
C THR A 77 -2.72 11.45 17.91
N VAL A 78 -3.80 11.45 17.13
CA VAL A 78 -3.79 11.14 15.70
C VAL A 78 -4.24 12.37 14.92
N ASP A 79 -3.35 12.89 14.09
CA ASP A 79 -3.64 13.95 13.14
C ASP A 79 -3.85 13.35 11.76
N HIS A 80 -5.07 13.49 11.24
CA HIS A 80 -5.40 13.08 9.87
C HIS A 80 -5.24 14.25 8.90
N VAL A 81 -4.54 14.04 7.79
CA VAL A 81 -4.40 15.01 6.69
C VAL A 81 -4.89 14.47 5.36
N HIS A 82 -5.16 15.33 4.38
CA HIS A 82 -5.40 14.84 3.03
C HIS A 82 -4.15 14.12 2.50
N ILE A 83 -4.29 13.04 1.73
CA ILE A 83 -3.16 12.21 1.25
C ILE A 83 -2.09 13.06 0.52
N SER A 84 -2.51 14.06 -0.25
CA SER A 84 -1.60 14.97 -0.97
C SER A 84 -0.77 15.90 -0.05
N GLN A 85 -1.12 16.01 1.23
CA GLN A 85 -0.46 16.89 2.20
C GLN A 85 0.55 16.15 3.08
N VAL A 86 0.54 14.81 3.09
CA VAL A 86 1.41 13.98 3.94
C VAL A 86 2.87 14.34 3.72
N VAL A 87 3.33 14.33 2.46
CA VAL A 87 4.73 14.58 2.12
C VAL A 87 5.15 15.98 2.54
N SER A 88 4.38 17.00 2.18
CA SER A 88 4.70 18.39 2.54
C SER A 88 4.73 18.63 4.06
N ARG A 89 3.80 18.02 4.80
CA ARG A 89 3.74 18.16 6.27
C ARG A 89 4.91 17.43 6.93
N ALA A 90 5.18 16.20 6.51
CA ALA A 90 6.31 15.44 7.02
C ALA A 90 7.65 16.13 6.71
N SER A 91 7.86 16.65 5.50
CA SER A 91 9.06 17.41 5.13
C SER A 91 9.23 18.66 5.99
N ALA A 92 8.14 19.39 6.28
CA ALA A 92 8.19 20.56 7.16
C ALA A 92 8.59 20.19 8.59
N GLU A 93 8.04 19.11 9.14
CA GLU A 93 8.37 18.62 10.49
C GLU A 93 9.81 18.10 10.58
N LEU A 94 10.27 17.37 9.56
CA LEU A 94 11.66 16.90 9.47
C LEU A 94 12.65 18.07 9.37
N ALA A 95 12.34 19.10 8.59
CA ALA A 95 13.17 20.31 8.49
C ALA A 95 13.20 21.10 9.79
N ALA A 96 12.07 21.16 10.52
CA ALA A 96 11.98 21.84 11.82
C ALA A 96 12.63 21.04 12.96
N GLY A 97 12.90 19.74 12.76
CA GLY A 97 13.43 18.87 13.81
C GLY A 97 12.43 18.62 14.95
N GLN A 98 11.14 18.79 14.70
CA GLN A 98 10.06 18.63 15.68
C GLN A 98 8.73 18.35 14.97
N GLY A 99 7.84 17.60 15.63
CA GLY A 99 6.57 17.21 15.04
C GLY A 99 6.04 15.91 15.60
N HIS A 100 5.51 15.06 14.73
CA HIS A 100 4.97 13.76 15.09
C HIS A 100 6.07 12.74 15.35
N ASP A 101 5.78 11.79 16.24
CA ASP A 101 6.70 10.70 16.58
C ASP A 101 6.64 9.56 15.56
N LEU A 102 5.49 9.40 14.91
CA LEU A 102 5.18 8.33 13.97
C LEU A 102 4.41 8.91 12.78
N ILE A 103 4.94 8.74 11.57
CA ILE A 103 4.36 9.33 10.36
C ILE A 103 4.06 8.24 9.34
N GLU A 104 2.80 8.12 8.92
CA GLU A 104 2.39 7.19 7.86
C GLU A 104 2.53 7.84 6.48
N PHE A 105 3.23 7.15 5.59
CA PHE A 105 3.30 7.45 4.18
C PHE A 105 2.51 6.41 3.38
N PHE A 106 1.97 6.85 2.23
CA PHE A 106 1.17 6.05 1.31
C PHE A 106 1.99 5.44 0.15
N ALA A 107 3.25 5.83 0.03
CA ALA A 107 4.25 5.35 -0.92
C ALA A 107 5.57 5.18 -0.15
N PRO A 108 6.54 4.36 -0.61
CA PRO A 108 7.81 4.17 0.11
C PRO A 108 8.54 5.51 0.32
N PRO A 109 8.72 5.98 1.56
CA PRO A 109 9.38 7.25 1.85
C PRO A 109 10.90 7.12 1.88
N SER A 110 11.48 6.31 1.00
CA SER A 110 12.89 5.91 1.07
C SER A 110 13.86 7.09 1.00
N HIS A 111 13.52 8.15 0.27
CA HIS A 111 14.31 9.39 0.22
C HIS A 111 14.47 10.08 1.59
N LEU A 112 13.65 9.72 2.58
CA LEU A 112 13.72 10.21 3.95
C LEU A 112 14.58 9.31 4.87
N GLU A 113 15.16 8.21 4.37
CA GLU A 113 16.00 7.30 5.15
C GLU A 113 17.05 8.01 6.03
N PRO A 114 17.76 9.07 5.57
CA PRO A 114 18.72 9.78 6.44
C PRO A 114 18.09 10.49 7.64
N ALA A 115 16.79 10.79 7.60
CA ALA A 115 16.08 11.61 8.58
C ALA A 115 15.19 10.79 9.53
N VAL A 116 15.20 9.46 9.40
CA VAL A 116 14.36 8.53 10.18
C VAL A 116 15.22 7.48 10.87
N GLN A 117 14.70 6.93 11.95
CA GLN A 117 15.37 5.91 12.74
C GLN A 117 15.38 4.57 12.01
N ASP A 118 16.40 3.76 12.30
CA ASP A 118 16.44 2.36 11.85
C ASP A 118 15.42 1.53 12.63
N LEU A 119 14.48 0.93 11.89
CA LEU A 119 13.39 0.10 12.40
C LEU A 119 13.66 -1.40 12.20
N THR A 120 14.92 -1.81 11.99
CA THR A 120 15.29 -3.21 11.79
C THR A 120 14.89 -4.10 12.97
N ASP A 121 14.97 -3.59 14.20
CA ASP A 121 14.60 -4.32 15.41
C ASP A 121 13.10 -4.67 15.43
N VAL A 122 12.23 -3.70 15.21
CA VAL A 122 10.77 -3.91 15.23
C VAL A 122 10.29 -4.73 14.02
N ASN A 123 10.92 -4.58 12.84
CA ASN A 123 10.59 -5.43 11.69
C ASN A 123 10.96 -6.90 11.94
N LYS A 124 12.12 -7.18 12.55
CA LYS A 124 12.51 -8.54 12.95
C LYS A 124 11.58 -9.14 14.02
N GLU A 125 11.18 -8.34 15.02
CA GLU A 125 10.23 -8.82 16.03
C GLU A 125 8.85 -9.08 15.41
N ALA A 126 8.39 -8.22 14.50
CA ALA A 126 7.15 -8.46 13.75
C ALA A 126 7.21 -9.76 12.95
N GLU A 127 8.31 -10.04 12.24
CA GLU A 127 8.47 -11.30 11.51
C GLU A 127 8.41 -12.53 12.44
N LYS A 128 9.02 -12.44 13.62
CA LYS A 128 8.97 -13.49 14.65
C LYS A 128 7.56 -13.69 15.20
N MET A 129 6.81 -12.62 15.43
CA MET A 129 5.47 -12.66 16.01
C MET A 129 4.38 -13.05 15.00
N PHE A 130 4.52 -12.61 13.75
CA PHE A 130 3.45 -12.60 12.75
C PHE A 130 3.78 -13.36 11.47
N GLY A 131 4.95 -14.01 11.42
CA GLY A 131 5.44 -14.75 10.27
C GLY A 131 6.12 -13.84 9.24
N LYS A 132 6.52 -14.42 8.11
CA LYS A 132 7.31 -13.72 7.09
C LYS A 132 6.54 -12.51 6.54
N GLN A 133 7.17 -11.34 6.50
CA GLN A 133 6.63 -10.18 5.83
C GLN A 133 6.58 -10.44 4.31
N LEU A 134 5.51 -9.99 3.65
CA LEU A 134 5.38 -10.06 2.21
C LEU A 134 6.58 -9.36 1.52
N ASP A 135 7.12 -9.96 0.46
CA ASP A 135 8.31 -9.44 -0.23
C ASP A 135 8.12 -8.02 -0.76
N LEU A 136 6.95 -7.75 -1.36
CA LEU A 136 6.50 -6.42 -1.77
C LEU A 136 6.59 -5.38 -0.63
N ALA A 137 6.08 -5.74 0.55
CA ALA A 137 6.08 -4.88 1.73
C ALA A 137 7.51 -4.63 2.22
N LYS A 138 8.33 -5.67 2.30
CA LYS A 138 9.75 -5.55 2.69
C LYS A 138 10.53 -4.66 1.73
N ARG A 139 10.40 -4.87 0.41
CA ARG A 139 11.07 -4.06 -0.63
C ARG A 139 10.63 -2.59 -0.64
N SER A 140 9.53 -2.29 0.03
CA SER A 140 8.97 -0.95 0.19
C SER A 140 9.42 -0.24 1.47
N SER A 141 10.14 -0.93 2.37
CA SER A 141 10.54 -0.38 3.68
C SER A 141 12.00 -0.66 4.04
N TYR A 142 12.73 -1.45 3.22
CA TYR A 142 14.10 -1.89 3.45
C TYR A 142 15.05 -1.41 2.36
N ASN A 143 16.21 -0.89 2.75
CA ASN A 143 17.30 -0.58 1.85
C ASN A 143 18.43 -1.62 1.97
N PRO A 144 18.70 -2.43 0.91
CA PRO A 144 19.76 -3.44 0.95
C PRO A 144 21.18 -2.85 0.97
N ASN A 145 21.37 -1.59 0.56
CA ASN A 145 22.69 -0.97 0.52
C ASN A 145 23.17 -0.52 1.92
N THR A 146 22.24 -0.16 2.79
CA THR A 146 22.52 0.24 4.17
C THR A 146 22.16 -0.83 5.21
N ASN A 147 21.47 -1.89 4.77
CA ASN A 147 20.87 -2.92 5.63
C ASN A 147 19.90 -2.36 6.68
N LYS A 148 19.21 -1.27 6.36
CA LYS A 148 18.27 -0.61 7.26
C LYS A 148 16.83 -0.76 6.81
N PHE A 149 15.94 -0.95 7.78
CA PHE A 149 14.53 -0.67 7.58
C PHE A 149 14.27 0.81 7.88
N PHE A 150 14.08 1.62 6.85
CA PHE A 150 13.72 3.04 6.98
C PHE A 150 12.25 3.25 7.33
N GLY A 151 11.44 2.18 7.25
CA GLY A 151 10.02 2.19 7.60
C GLY A 151 9.55 0.85 8.14
N PHE A 152 8.32 0.84 8.62
CA PHE A 152 7.58 -0.35 9.00
C PHE A 152 6.35 -0.46 8.11
N CYS A 153 6.39 -1.39 7.16
CA CYS A 153 5.27 -1.64 6.25
C CYS A 153 4.28 -2.60 6.90
N HIS A 154 3.16 -2.08 7.41
CA HIS A 154 2.15 -2.90 8.10
C HIS A 154 1.12 -3.52 7.15
N GLY A 155 0.95 -2.94 5.97
CA GLY A 155 0.18 -3.55 4.88
C GLY A 155 0.20 -2.75 3.60
N TRP A 156 -0.69 -3.11 2.68
CA TRP A 156 -0.70 -2.62 1.32
C TRP A 156 -2.11 -2.64 0.73
N VAL A 157 -2.29 -2.01 -0.42
CA VAL A 157 -3.56 -1.92 -1.14
C VAL A 157 -3.38 -2.46 -2.55
N ILE A 158 -4.27 -3.36 -2.95
CA ILE A 158 -4.28 -3.97 -4.27
C ILE A 158 -4.72 -2.93 -5.30
N ASP A 159 -4.04 -2.85 -6.45
CA ASP A 159 -4.39 -1.97 -7.58
C ASP A 159 -4.89 -2.78 -8.80
N PRO A 160 -6.16 -3.26 -8.77
CA PRO A 160 -6.74 -3.97 -9.90
C PRO A 160 -7.18 -3.02 -11.03
N GLY A 161 -7.62 -3.62 -12.13
CA GLY A 161 -8.47 -2.91 -13.08
C GLY A 161 -9.93 -3.01 -12.68
N ASP A 162 -10.60 -1.88 -12.48
CA ASP A 162 -12.05 -1.80 -12.25
C ASP A 162 -12.73 -1.51 -13.58
N TYR A 163 -13.67 -2.34 -14.02
CA TYR A 163 -14.37 -2.17 -15.30
C TYR A 163 -15.88 -2.24 -15.16
N ARG A 164 -16.58 -1.54 -16.07
CA ARG A 164 -18.03 -1.51 -16.16
C ARG A 164 -18.53 -2.64 -17.05
N LYS A 165 -18.93 -3.77 -16.46
CA LYS A 165 -19.24 -5.02 -17.17
C LYS A 165 -20.21 -4.81 -18.34
N SER A 166 -21.32 -4.10 -18.12
CA SER A 166 -22.32 -3.83 -19.15
C SER A 166 -21.82 -3.02 -20.35
N LEU A 167 -20.77 -2.21 -20.20
CA LEU A 167 -20.15 -1.47 -21.32
C LEU A 167 -19.18 -2.36 -22.09
N TRP A 168 -18.39 -3.16 -21.37
CA TRP A 168 -17.42 -4.08 -21.96
C TRP A 168 -18.10 -5.25 -22.69
N GLU A 169 -19.25 -5.72 -22.21
CA GLU A 169 -20.13 -6.68 -22.91
C GLU A 169 -20.55 -6.18 -24.30
N LYS A 170 -20.94 -4.90 -24.43
CA LYS A 170 -21.42 -4.31 -25.70
C LYS A 170 -20.36 -4.23 -26.79
N VAL A 171 -19.09 -4.26 -26.42
CA VAL A 171 -17.96 -4.30 -27.36
C VAL A 171 -17.37 -5.70 -27.50
N GLY A 172 -18.02 -6.73 -26.98
CA GLY A 172 -17.65 -8.13 -27.17
C GLY A 172 -16.58 -8.64 -26.20
N LYS A 173 -16.36 -7.96 -25.06
CA LYS A 173 -15.38 -8.36 -24.05
C LYS A 173 -15.99 -8.42 -22.64
N PRO A 174 -16.92 -9.35 -22.38
CA PRO A 174 -17.76 -9.40 -21.16
C PRO A 174 -16.98 -9.54 -19.85
N GLU A 175 -15.81 -10.16 -19.89
CA GLU A 175 -14.98 -10.42 -18.71
C GLU A 175 -13.94 -9.32 -18.45
N GLY A 176 -14.03 -8.19 -19.17
CA GLY A 176 -13.12 -7.06 -19.02
C GLY A 176 -11.76 -7.26 -19.72
N PRO A 177 -10.83 -6.30 -19.61
CA PRO A 177 -9.53 -6.36 -20.28
C PRO A 177 -8.61 -7.43 -19.69
N GLU A 178 -7.83 -8.12 -20.53
CA GLU A 178 -6.76 -9.02 -20.09
C GLU A 178 -5.36 -8.47 -20.42
N THR A 179 -5.28 -7.64 -21.46
CA THR A 179 -4.04 -7.04 -21.96
C THR A 179 -4.15 -5.52 -21.96
N TRP A 180 -3.01 -4.84 -21.90
CA TRP A 180 -2.98 -3.39 -22.12
C TRP A 180 -3.58 -3.00 -23.48
N GLN A 181 -3.35 -3.81 -24.53
CA GLN A 181 -3.91 -3.57 -25.86
C GLN A 181 -5.44 -3.59 -25.89
N ASP A 182 -6.09 -4.39 -25.03
CA ASP A 182 -7.56 -4.40 -24.92
C ASP A 182 -8.11 -3.03 -24.52
N LEU A 183 -7.35 -2.22 -23.77
CA LEU A 183 -7.76 -0.87 -23.39
C LEU A 183 -7.88 0.04 -24.63
N ILE A 184 -6.96 -0.06 -25.59
CA ILE A 184 -7.05 0.70 -26.85
C ILE A 184 -8.20 0.16 -27.69
N THR A 185 -8.23 -1.16 -27.92
CA THR A 185 -9.18 -1.79 -28.84
C THR A 185 -10.62 -1.67 -28.35
N TYR A 186 -10.90 -2.16 -27.15
CA TYR A 186 -12.26 -2.23 -26.60
C TYR A 186 -12.61 -0.96 -25.84
N GLY A 187 -11.70 -0.43 -25.03
CA GLY A 187 -11.91 0.85 -24.34
C GLY A 187 -12.10 2.03 -25.31
N GLY A 188 -11.33 2.06 -26.40
CA GLY A 188 -11.52 3.01 -27.50
C GLY A 188 -12.89 2.86 -28.17
N ALA A 189 -13.33 1.62 -28.46
CA ALA A 189 -14.65 1.36 -29.03
C ALA A 189 -15.80 1.78 -28.08
N ILE A 190 -15.64 1.61 -26.76
CA ILE A 190 -16.61 2.10 -25.77
C ILE A 190 -16.69 3.63 -25.82
N LYS A 191 -15.55 4.33 -25.87
CA LYS A 191 -15.53 5.79 -25.98
C LYS A 191 -16.20 6.26 -27.27
N GLU A 192 -15.86 5.66 -28.40
CA GLU A 192 -16.40 6.02 -29.71
C GLU A 192 -17.92 5.80 -29.80
N LYS A 193 -18.40 4.61 -29.39
CA LYS A 193 -19.80 4.20 -29.57
C LYS A 193 -20.73 4.69 -28.46
N HIS A 194 -20.20 4.94 -27.26
CA HIS A 194 -21.02 5.22 -26.08
C HIS A 194 -20.63 6.51 -25.35
N GLY A 195 -19.59 7.23 -25.80
CA GLY A 195 -19.16 8.48 -25.18
C GLY A 195 -18.55 8.32 -23.79
N VAL A 196 -18.19 7.09 -23.38
CA VAL A 196 -17.63 6.79 -22.05
C VAL A 196 -16.14 6.48 -22.18
N GLN A 197 -15.29 7.29 -21.57
CA GLN A 197 -13.83 7.17 -21.67
C GLN A 197 -13.25 6.11 -20.71
N LEU A 198 -11.96 5.81 -20.84
CA LEU A 198 -11.15 5.21 -19.79
C LEU A 198 -10.67 6.28 -18.80
N GLY A 199 -10.45 5.87 -17.55
CA GLY A 199 -9.94 6.73 -16.50
C GLY A 199 -8.60 6.30 -15.93
N ILE A 200 -7.56 6.50 -16.72
CA ILE A 200 -6.15 6.41 -16.31
C ILE A 200 -5.60 7.83 -16.21
N GLY A 201 -4.91 8.18 -15.12
CA GLY A 201 -4.38 9.54 -14.95
C GLY A 201 -3.13 9.82 -15.80
N LEU A 202 -2.91 11.09 -16.14
CA LEU A 202 -1.68 11.62 -16.75
C LEU A 202 -1.25 12.92 -16.06
N SER A 203 -1.39 12.97 -14.75
CA SER A 203 -1.14 14.14 -13.89
C SER A 203 -0.16 13.83 -12.77
N GLN A 204 0.25 14.86 -12.03
CA GLN A 204 1.16 14.73 -10.89
C GLN A 204 0.41 14.25 -9.65
N GLU A 205 -0.04 13.00 -9.70
CA GLU A 205 -0.78 12.35 -8.61
C GLU A 205 -0.47 10.85 -8.52
N LEU A 206 -1.00 10.19 -7.49
CA LEU A 206 -0.64 8.83 -7.10
C LEU A 206 -0.96 7.82 -8.21
N ASP A 207 -2.21 7.83 -8.69
CA ASP A 207 -2.75 6.80 -9.58
C ASP A 207 -2.05 6.84 -10.95
N SER A 208 -1.70 8.03 -11.43
CA SER A 208 -0.87 8.25 -12.64
C SER A 208 0.51 7.64 -12.49
N ASN A 209 1.12 7.77 -11.31
CA ASN A 209 2.42 7.16 -11.00
C ASN A 209 2.31 5.63 -11.00
N MET A 210 1.26 5.07 -10.39
CA MET A 210 1.00 3.63 -10.35
C MET A 210 0.80 3.07 -11.76
N ALA A 211 -0.12 3.67 -12.53
CA ALA A 211 -0.46 3.22 -13.86
C ALA A 211 0.72 3.31 -14.83
N ALA A 212 1.51 4.39 -14.77
CA ALA A 212 2.68 4.55 -15.64
C ALA A 212 3.77 3.51 -15.32
N ARG A 213 3.99 3.17 -14.05
CA ARG A 213 4.94 2.12 -13.65
C ARG A 213 4.46 0.73 -14.03
N ALA A 214 3.19 0.42 -13.76
CA ALA A 214 2.57 -0.83 -14.17
C ALA A 214 2.68 -1.06 -15.68
N LEU A 215 2.48 -0.02 -16.49
CA LEU A 215 2.68 -0.06 -17.93
C LEU A 215 4.13 -0.35 -18.31
N LEU A 216 5.10 0.38 -17.74
CA LEU A 216 6.52 0.16 -18.02
C LEU A 216 6.95 -1.28 -17.70
N TRP A 217 6.57 -1.80 -16.54
CA TRP A 217 6.92 -3.16 -16.14
C TRP A 217 6.23 -4.22 -17.00
N SER A 218 4.97 -4.00 -17.38
CA SER A 218 4.26 -4.87 -18.32
C SER A 218 4.92 -4.89 -19.71
N TYR A 219 5.61 -3.80 -20.07
CA TYR A 219 6.45 -3.69 -21.26
C TYR A 219 7.91 -4.09 -20.99
N ASP A 220 8.19 -4.86 -19.93
CA ASP A 220 9.50 -5.41 -19.61
C ASP A 220 10.62 -4.36 -19.55
N THR A 221 10.29 -3.18 -19.04
CA THR A 221 11.18 -2.05 -18.79
C THR A 221 10.87 -1.42 -17.43
N GLY A 222 11.62 -0.39 -17.04
CA GLY A 222 11.43 0.31 -15.78
C GLY A 222 12.37 1.49 -15.63
N VAL A 223 12.35 2.12 -14.46
CA VAL A 223 13.30 3.20 -14.11
C VAL A 223 14.71 2.62 -13.94
N GLN A 224 14.81 1.47 -13.29
CA GLN A 224 16.06 0.78 -12.97
C GLN A 224 16.01 -0.72 -13.28
N ASP A 225 17.18 -1.38 -13.30
CA ASP A 225 17.29 -2.85 -13.25
C ASP A 225 17.38 -3.36 -11.80
N ALA A 226 17.56 -4.69 -11.64
CA ALA A 226 17.65 -5.33 -10.32
C ALA A 226 18.92 -4.92 -9.54
N ASN A 227 19.92 -4.38 -10.22
CA ASN A 227 21.18 -3.90 -9.66
C ASN A 227 21.18 -2.37 -9.48
N GLU A 228 20.01 -1.72 -9.57
CA GLU A 228 19.84 -0.26 -9.40
C GLU A 228 20.56 0.59 -10.46
N ASN A 229 20.84 0.03 -11.64
CA ASN A 229 21.28 0.83 -12.80
C ASN A 229 20.07 1.48 -13.47
N VAL A 230 20.18 2.74 -13.88
CA VAL A 230 19.12 3.45 -14.62
C VAL A 230 18.99 2.84 -16.01
N ILE A 231 17.79 2.38 -16.37
CA ILE A 231 17.51 1.72 -17.67
C ILE A 231 16.42 2.40 -18.48
N ILE A 232 15.84 3.51 -18.01
CA ILE A 232 14.62 4.09 -18.59
C ILE A 232 14.74 4.40 -20.09
N ASN A 233 15.91 4.77 -20.60
CA ASN A 233 16.11 5.07 -22.01
C ASN A 233 16.45 3.81 -22.81
N ASN A 234 15.43 3.09 -23.25
CA ASN A 234 15.56 1.92 -24.09
C ASN A 234 14.37 1.74 -25.05
N LYS A 235 14.49 0.82 -26.00
CA LYS A 235 13.47 0.55 -27.04
C LYS A 235 12.11 0.13 -26.46
N ARG A 236 12.09 -0.64 -25.36
CA ARG A 236 10.85 -1.07 -24.71
C ARG A 236 10.14 0.09 -24.00
N THR A 237 10.88 1.04 -23.43
CA THR A 237 10.30 2.28 -22.91
C THR A 237 9.69 3.10 -24.03
N VAL A 238 10.35 3.19 -25.19
CA VAL A 238 9.78 3.88 -26.36
C VAL A 238 8.45 3.24 -26.79
N GLU A 239 8.36 1.90 -26.81
CA GLU A 239 7.10 1.18 -27.07
C GLU A 239 6.00 1.53 -26.06
N ALA A 240 6.31 1.51 -24.77
CA ALA A 240 5.35 1.82 -23.70
C ALA A 240 4.85 3.28 -23.77
N VAL A 241 5.75 4.24 -24.00
CA VAL A 241 5.39 5.66 -24.10
C VAL A 241 4.56 5.93 -25.37
N LYS A 242 4.88 5.27 -26.49
CA LYS A 242 4.05 5.31 -27.71
C LYS A 242 2.65 4.75 -27.44
N PHE A 243 2.56 3.61 -26.76
CA PHE A 243 1.30 3.02 -26.37
C PHE A 243 0.46 3.97 -25.52
N MET A 244 1.03 4.60 -24.49
CA MET A 244 0.29 5.55 -23.64
C MET A 244 -0.24 6.76 -24.44
N ALA A 245 0.58 7.28 -25.37
CA ALA A 245 0.15 8.38 -26.24
C ALA A 245 -1.00 7.96 -27.17
N GLU A 246 -1.00 6.72 -27.67
CA GLU A 246 -2.11 6.18 -28.46
C GLU A 246 -3.36 5.93 -27.61
N LEU A 247 -3.20 5.32 -26.44
CA LEU A 247 -4.28 5.09 -25.48
C LEU A 247 -5.01 6.38 -25.13
N TYR A 248 -4.27 7.44 -24.84
CA TYR A 248 -4.85 8.75 -24.60
C TYR A 248 -5.74 9.20 -25.76
N LYS A 249 -5.22 9.18 -27.00
CA LYS A 249 -5.95 9.60 -28.20
C LYS A 249 -7.21 8.77 -28.42
N LYS A 250 -7.11 7.45 -28.29
CA LYS A 250 -8.18 6.51 -28.63
C LYS A 250 -9.26 6.43 -27.57
N ALA A 251 -8.90 6.48 -26.28
CA ALA A 251 -9.79 6.03 -25.22
C ALA A 251 -9.97 7.02 -24.07
N MET A 252 -9.25 8.14 -24.02
CA MET A 252 -9.29 9.09 -22.88
C MET A 252 -9.65 10.51 -23.34
N THR A 253 -9.90 11.43 -22.40
CA THR A 253 -10.16 12.85 -22.69
C THR A 253 -9.16 13.75 -21.98
N PRO A 254 -9.03 15.05 -22.35
CA PRO A 254 -8.03 15.94 -21.77
C PRO A 254 -8.12 16.14 -20.25
N GLU A 255 -9.24 15.79 -19.60
CA GLU A 255 -9.40 15.98 -18.15
C GLU A 255 -8.37 15.20 -17.32
N VAL A 256 -7.86 14.08 -17.84
CA VAL A 256 -6.86 13.21 -17.19
C VAL A 256 -5.55 13.91 -16.84
N PHE A 257 -5.28 15.05 -17.49
CA PHE A 257 -4.12 15.89 -17.23
C PHE A 257 -4.26 16.80 -16.00
N ALA A 258 -5.47 16.94 -15.47
CA ALA A 258 -5.80 17.78 -14.32
C ALA A 258 -6.34 16.96 -13.14
N TRP A 259 -6.11 15.65 -13.16
CA TRP A 259 -6.61 14.75 -12.13
C TRP A 259 -5.81 14.82 -10.84
N GLY A 260 -6.48 14.43 -9.76
CA GLY A 260 -5.86 14.09 -8.47
C GLY A 260 -6.31 12.69 -8.07
N ALA A 261 -5.80 12.19 -6.94
CA ALA A 261 -5.97 10.79 -6.47
C ALA A 261 -7.42 10.30 -6.25
N ALA A 262 -8.43 11.18 -6.35
CA ALA A 262 -9.85 10.79 -6.27
C ALA A 262 -10.61 10.99 -7.59
N SER A 263 -9.93 11.41 -8.67
CA SER A 263 -10.59 11.79 -9.92
C SER A 263 -11.10 10.60 -10.71
N ASN A 264 -10.33 9.51 -10.84
CA ASN A 264 -10.78 8.30 -11.54
C ASN A 264 -12.00 7.67 -10.82
N ASN A 265 -12.02 7.62 -9.49
CA ASN A 265 -13.15 7.15 -8.67
C ASN A 265 -14.40 7.98 -8.97
N ARG A 266 -14.27 9.31 -8.94
CA ARG A 266 -15.37 10.23 -9.27
C ARG A 266 -15.87 10.02 -10.70
N ALA A 267 -14.97 9.81 -11.67
CA ALA A 267 -15.34 9.56 -13.06
C ALA A 267 -16.10 8.22 -13.22
N LEU A 268 -15.63 7.14 -12.59
CA LEU A 268 -16.28 5.83 -12.60
C LEU A 268 -17.68 5.91 -11.98
N ILE A 269 -17.80 6.47 -10.75
CA ILE A 269 -19.05 6.60 -10.00
C ILE A 269 -20.06 7.50 -10.73
N ALA A 270 -19.60 8.52 -11.44
CA ALA A 270 -20.44 9.38 -12.27
C ALA A 270 -20.88 8.70 -13.59
N GLY A 271 -20.41 7.48 -13.87
CA GLY A 271 -20.68 6.78 -15.12
C GLY A 271 -19.93 7.32 -16.33
N ARG A 272 -18.91 8.15 -16.11
CA ARG A 272 -18.08 8.76 -17.18
C ARG A 272 -16.84 7.95 -17.51
N ALA A 273 -16.45 6.98 -16.69
CA ALA A 273 -15.37 6.04 -16.98
C ALA A 273 -15.89 4.60 -17.15
N SER A 274 -15.36 3.88 -18.14
CA SER A 274 -15.67 2.47 -18.42
C SER A 274 -14.65 1.52 -17.78
N TYR A 275 -13.45 2.02 -17.49
CA TYR A 275 -12.42 1.30 -16.75
C TYR A 275 -11.47 2.29 -16.07
N ILE A 276 -10.96 1.93 -14.88
CA ILE A 276 -9.92 2.64 -14.15
C ILE A 276 -8.89 1.63 -13.58
N LEU A 277 -7.68 2.09 -13.28
CA LEU A 277 -6.75 1.40 -12.39
C LEU A 277 -6.87 2.08 -11.02
N ASN A 278 -7.47 1.39 -10.06
CA ASN A 278 -7.56 1.84 -8.68
C ASN A 278 -7.89 0.64 -7.79
N SER A 279 -7.59 0.76 -6.50
CA SER A 279 -8.17 -0.04 -5.43
C SER A 279 -9.71 -0.14 -5.44
N VAL A 280 -10.25 -1.05 -4.61
CA VAL A 280 -11.70 -1.22 -4.37
C VAL A 280 -12.40 0.03 -3.81
N SER A 281 -11.69 1.11 -3.50
CA SER A 281 -12.28 2.36 -2.96
C SER A 281 -13.32 2.99 -3.90
N ALA A 282 -13.14 2.85 -5.21
CA ALA A 282 -14.10 3.32 -6.22
C ALA A 282 -15.43 2.59 -6.06
N TYR A 283 -15.36 1.26 -5.97
CA TYR A 283 -16.50 0.38 -5.74
C TYR A 283 -17.16 0.67 -4.38
N ARG A 284 -16.41 0.73 -3.27
CA ARG A 284 -16.96 1.04 -1.93
C ARG A 284 -17.66 2.39 -1.87
N SER A 285 -17.05 3.41 -2.47
CA SER A 285 -17.67 4.74 -2.57
C SER A 285 -18.92 4.71 -3.47
N GLY A 286 -18.86 3.96 -4.57
CA GLY A 286 -19.99 3.75 -5.49
C GLY A 286 -21.17 3.05 -4.82
N GLN A 287 -20.93 2.05 -3.97
CA GLN A 287 -22.00 1.34 -3.25
C GLN A 287 -22.85 2.31 -2.40
N LYS A 288 -22.25 3.38 -1.88
CA LYS A 288 -22.93 4.41 -1.08
C LYS A 288 -23.56 5.51 -1.95
N LYS A 289 -22.84 5.97 -2.99
CA LYS A 289 -23.21 7.16 -3.78
C LYS A 289 -24.03 6.85 -5.03
N ASN A 290 -23.74 5.74 -5.69
CA ASN A 290 -24.41 5.31 -6.92
C ASN A 290 -24.45 3.78 -7.05
N PRO A 291 -25.36 3.10 -6.30
CA PRO A 291 -25.43 1.64 -6.26
C PRO A 291 -25.61 0.97 -7.62
N LYS A 292 -26.27 1.65 -8.58
CA LYS A 292 -26.44 1.13 -9.95
C LYS A 292 -25.09 0.96 -10.65
N ILE A 293 -24.18 1.92 -10.48
CA ILE A 293 -22.83 1.85 -11.04
C ILE A 293 -22.01 0.79 -10.33
N ALA A 294 -22.05 0.75 -8.99
CA ALA A 294 -21.30 -0.25 -8.21
C ALA A 294 -21.66 -1.69 -8.59
N ARG A 295 -22.96 -1.98 -8.80
CA ARG A 295 -23.43 -3.29 -9.28
C ARG A 295 -22.83 -3.69 -10.62
N ASP A 296 -22.47 -2.73 -11.45
CA ASP A 296 -21.88 -2.93 -12.76
C ASP A 296 -20.34 -2.89 -12.75
N VAL A 297 -19.70 -2.61 -11.61
CA VAL A 297 -18.24 -2.64 -11.47
C VAL A 297 -17.78 -4.06 -11.14
N PHE A 298 -16.79 -4.54 -11.91
CA PHE A 298 -16.08 -5.80 -11.72
C PHE A 298 -14.57 -5.57 -11.81
N PHE A 299 -13.79 -6.56 -11.41
CA PHE A 299 -12.34 -6.43 -11.27
C PHE A 299 -11.59 -7.40 -12.17
N VAL A 300 -10.46 -6.96 -12.70
CA VAL A 300 -9.44 -7.80 -13.35
C VAL A 300 -8.09 -7.64 -12.63
N PRO A 301 -7.22 -8.66 -12.65
CA PRO A 301 -5.86 -8.52 -12.13
C PRO A 301 -5.04 -7.55 -13.01
N ALA A 302 -3.75 -7.40 -12.71
CA ALA A 302 -2.81 -6.68 -13.59
C ALA A 302 -2.97 -7.10 -15.06
N LEU A 303 -2.84 -6.15 -15.99
CA LEU A 303 -2.96 -6.42 -17.42
C LEU A 303 -1.65 -6.94 -18.00
N LYS A 304 -1.73 -7.89 -18.94
CA LYS A 304 -0.56 -8.39 -19.66
C LYS A 304 -0.07 -7.35 -20.67
N GLY A 305 1.22 -7.11 -20.71
CA GLY A 305 1.86 -6.39 -21.80
C GLY A 305 2.09 -7.27 -23.03
N PRO A 306 2.72 -6.73 -24.09
CA PRO A 306 2.84 -7.39 -25.39
C PRO A 306 3.62 -8.72 -25.38
N ARG A 307 4.38 -8.99 -24.31
CA ARG A 307 5.19 -10.21 -24.15
C ARG A 307 4.75 -11.08 -22.98
N GLY A 308 3.55 -10.85 -22.46
CA GLY A 308 2.93 -11.68 -21.43
C GLY A 308 3.26 -11.29 -19.98
N THR A 309 4.24 -10.40 -19.76
CA THR A 309 4.54 -9.85 -18.43
C THR A 309 3.33 -9.11 -17.87
N GLN A 310 3.04 -9.35 -16.59
CA GLN A 310 1.78 -8.97 -15.95
C GLN A 310 2.09 -8.43 -14.55
N TRP A 311 2.39 -7.13 -14.46
CA TRP A 311 2.70 -6.45 -13.20
C TRP A 311 1.77 -5.25 -12.98
N ALA A 312 1.31 -5.08 -11.75
CA ALA A 312 0.74 -3.85 -11.25
C ALA A 312 1.61 -3.29 -10.11
N SER A 313 1.51 -1.99 -9.89
CA SER A 313 2.04 -1.36 -8.68
C SER A 313 1.07 -1.62 -7.53
N GLU A 314 1.57 -1.70 -6.30
CA GLU A 314 0.71 -1.52 -5.14
C GLU A 314 0.08 -0.13 -5.18
N HIS A 315 -1.23 0.03 -4.90
CA HIS A 315 -1.89 1.34 -5.00
C HIS A 315 -1.40 2.28 -3.88
N VAL A 316 -1.54 1.82 -2.64
CA VAL A 316 -1.02 2.44 -1.42
C VAL A 316 -0.22 1.41 -0.67
N ILE A 317 0.95 1.80 -0.18
CA ILE A 317 1.76 1.01 0.74
C ILE A 317 1.84 1.73 2.08
N TYR A 318 1.44 1.05 3.14
CA TYR A 318 1.33 1.67 4.45
C TYR A 318 2.66 1.63 5.18
N ASN A 319 3.47 2.67 5.02
CA ASN A 319 4.79 2.77 5.61
C ASN A 319 4.81 3.79 6.75
N TYR A 320 4.91 3.31 7.97
CA TYR A 320 5.21 4.15 9.11
C TYR A 320 6.71 4.40 9.25
N THR A 321 7.11 5.65 9.47
CA THR A 321 8.49 6.01 9.84
C THR A 321 8.52 6.70 11.20
N VAL A 322 9.67 6.61 11.87
CA VAL A 322 9.94 7.31 13.13
C VAL A 322 11.03 8.33 12.87
N PRO A 323 10.75 9.65 12.89
CA PRO A 323 11.76 10.68 12.69
C PRO A 323 12.91 10.62 13.70
N ASN A 324 14.12 11.03 13.31
CA ASN A 324 15.30 11.03 14.19
C ASN A 324 15.13 11.92 15.43
N TYR A 325 14.33 12.99 15.34
CA TYR A 325 14.06 13.87 16.48
C TYR A 325 13.10 13.24 17.51
N SER A 326 12.38 12.17 17.15
CA SER A 326 11.38 11.55 18.01
C SER A 326 12.04 10.98 19.27
N LYS A 327 11.52 11.39 20.44
CA LYS A 327 11.94 10.87 21.75
C LYS A 327 11.09 9.66 22.17
N ASN A 328 10.07 9.30 21.40
CA ASN A 328 9.08 8.26 21.72
C ASN A 328 9.17 7.05 20.78
N ALA A 329 10.33 6.80 20.18
CA ALA A 329 10.54 5.75 19.18
C ALA A 329 10.16 4.35 19.67
N ASP A 330 10.49 4.07 20.93
CA ASP A 330 10.19 2.82 21.60
C ASP A 330 8.67 2.59 21.77
N THR A 331 7.94 3.63 22.19
CA THR A 331 6.47 3.64 22.25
C THR A 331 5.87 3.45 20.85
N ALA A 332 6.42 4.12 19.84
CA ALA A 332 5.98 3.97 18.45
C ALA A 332 6.16 2.54 17.94
N LYS A 333 7.30 1.88 18.23
CA LYS A 333 7.55 0.48 17.86
C LYS A 333 6.55 -0.48 18.50
N GLN A 334 6.21 -0.27 19.77
CA GLN A 334 5.17 -1.07 20.44
C GLN A 334 3.78 -0.87 19.81
N PHE A 335 3.44 0.36 19.45
CA PHE A 335 2.20 0.67 18.74
C PHE A 335 2.12 -0.07 17.39
N LEU A 336 3.21 -0.08 16.62
CA LEU A 336 3.28 -0.78 15.33
C LEU A 336 3.05 -2.29 15.45
N LEU A 337 3.65 -2.94 16.46
CA LEU A 337 3.39 -4.36 16.72
C LEU A 337 1.93 -4.61 17.14
N ALA A 338 1.36 -3.70 17.94
CA ALA A 338 -0.04 -3.78 18.35
C ALA A 338 -1.00 -3.61 17.16
N LEU A 339 -0.65 -2.74 16.20
CA LEU A 339 -1.40 -2.54 14.97
C LEU A 339 -1.45 -3.84 14.14
N VAL A 340 -0.30 -4.48 13.89
CA VAL A 340 -0.25 -5.75 13.15
C VAL A 340 -0.99 -6.87 13.90
N ALA A 341 -0.87 -6.91 15.23
CA ALA A 341 -1.61 -7.87 16.04
C ALA A 341 -3.14 -7.69 16.01
N ASN A 342 -3.66 -6.62 15.41
CA ASN A 342 -5.09 -6.36 15.23
C ASN A 342 -5.44 -6.07 13.75
N TYR A 343 -4.62 -6.54 12.81
CA TYR A 343 -4.80 -6.26 11.38
C TYR A 343 -6.08 -6.88 10.80
N ASP A 344 -6.64 -7.90 11.46
CA ASP A 344 -7.96 -8.47 11.14
C ASP A 344 -9.04 -7.39 11.12
N GLN A 345 -8.98 -6.46 12.08
CA GLN A 345 -9.89 -5.34 12.18
C GLN A 345 -9.55 -4.26 11.15
N SER A 346 -8.26 -3.96 10.92
CA SER A 346 -7.80 -3.06 9.84
C SER A 346 -8.43 -3.44 8.49
N MET A 347 -8.33 -4.72 8.12
CA MET A 347 -8.87 -5.26 6.87
C MET A 347 -10.40 -5.18 6.84
N TYR A 348 -11.09 -5.48 7.95
CA TYR A 348 -12.56 -5.45 7.97
C TYR A 348 -13.14 -4.03 7.97
N PHE A 349 -12.65 -3.13 8.81
CA PHE A 349 -13.16 -1.75 8.94
C PHE A 349 -12.74 -0.85 7.78
N SER A 350 -11.70 -1.23 7.03
CA SER A 350 -11.39 -0.63 5.72
C SER A 350 -12.25 -1.18 4.57
N GLU A 351 -13.26 -2.02 4.86
CA GLU A 351 -14.11 -2.66 3.85
C GLU A 351 -13.30 -3.47 2.81
N LEU A 352 -12.25 -4.16 3.27
CA LEU A 352 -11.27 -4.92 2.46
C LEU A 352 -10.37 -4.07 1.56
N TYR A 353 -10.30 -2.76 1.78
CA TYR A 353 -9.31 -1.91 1.11
C TYR A 353 -7.88 -2.23 1.59
N ASN A 354 -7.70 -2.53 2.88
CA ASN A 354 -6.38 -2.87 3.44
C ASN A 354 -6.08 -4.37 3.34
N SER A 355 -4.98 -4.69 2.67
CA SER A 355 -4.38 -6.04 2.66
C SER A 355 -3.21 -6.12 3.65
N PRO A 356 -3.02 -7.25 4.35
CA PRO A 356 -1.95 -7.39 5.35
C PRO A 356 -0.57 -7.55 4.72
N ALA A 357 0.46 -6.99 5.37
CA ALA A 357 1.86 -7.34 5.06
C ALA A 357 2.26 -8.70 5.66
N PHE A 358 1.56 -9.15 6.72
CA PHE A 358 1.84 -10.38 7.46
C PHE A 358 0.65 -11.33 7.37
N PHE A 359 0.60 -12.15 6.32
CA PHE A 359 -0.53 -13.07 6.09
C PHE A 359 -0.60 -14.24 7.08
N ASP A 360 0.50 -14.54 7.78
CA ASP A 360 0.56 -15.56 8.81
C ASP A 360 0.26 -15.02 10.21
N ALA A 361 -0.03 -13.72 10.35
CA ALA A 361 -0.41 -13.13 11.62
C ALA A 361 -1.64 -13.87 12.21
N PRO A 362 -1.61 -14.26 13.50
CA PRO A 362 -2.68 -15.03 14.10
C PRO A 362 -3.94 -14.18 14.28
N VAL A 363 -5.10 -14.78 14.01
CA VAL A 363 -6.41 -14.16 14.29
C VAL A 363 -6.73 -14.38 15.76
N LYS A 364 -6.92 -13.28 16.50
CA LYS A 364 -7.29 -13.34 17.91
C LYS A 364 -8.72 -13.84 18.09
N SER A 365 -8.96 -14.56 19.17
CA SER A 365 -10.30 -14.97 19.59
C SER A 365 -11.09 -13.80 20.19
N GLY A 366 -12.40 -14.02 20.41
CA GLY A 366 -13.30 -13.05 21.02
C GLY A 366 -14.09 -12.22 20.00
N ASN A 367 -14.84 -11.22 20.49
CA ASN A 367 -15.54 -10.29 19.61
C ASN A 367 -14.52 -9.31 19.00
N ARG A 368 -14.37 -9.37 17.68
CA ARG A 368 -13.43 -8.56 16.91
C ARG A 368 -14.09 -7.40 16.17
N GLY A 369 -15.40 -7.18 16.36
CA GLY A 369 -16.15 -6.15 15.63
C GLY A 369 -16.57 -6.58 14.21
N TYR A 370 -16.49 -7.89 13.92
CA TYR A 370 -16.94 -8.48 12.66
C TYR A 370 -17.54 -9.89 12.89
N PRO A 371 -18.41 -10.38 11.98
CA PRO A 371 -18.94 -11.74 12.05
C PRO A 371 -17.83 -12.78 12.02
N GLY A 372 -17.81 -13.67 13.02
CA GLY A 372 -16.77 -14.70 13.14
C GLY A 372 -16.65 -15.60 11.91
N VAL A 373 -15.42 -15.83 11.46
CA VAL A 373 -15.12 -16.73 10.34
C VAL A 373 -14.72 -18.11 10.87
N LYS A 374 -15.55 -19.12 10.60
CA LYS A 374 -15.33 -20.49 11.09
C LYS A 374 -14.00 -21.03 10.58
N GLY A 375 -13.15 -21.46 11.52
CA GLY A 375 -11.86 -22.10 11.22
C GLY A 375 -10.73 -21.15 10.84
N ALA A 376 -10.96 -19.83 10.83
CA ALA A 376 -9.89 -18.87 10.59
C ALA A 376 -8.89 -18.87 11.76
N LYS A 377 -7.61 -19.11 11.45
CA LYS A 377 -6.50 -19.12 12.41
C LYS A 377 -5.51 -18.00 12.14
N LYS A 378 -5.35 -17.60 10.88
CA LYS A 378 -4.43 -16.54 10.45
C LYS A 378 -5.07 -15.57 9.46
N MET A 379 -4.44 -14.42 9.26
CA MET A 379 -4.91 -13.37 8.36
C MET A 379 -5.22 -13.87 6.95
N ARG A 380 -4.45 -14.82 6.44
CA ARG A 380 -4.71 -15.49 5.15
C ARG A 380 -6.09 -16.14 5.08
N ASP A 381 -6.57 -16.74 6.17
CA ASP A 381 -7.86 -17.41 6.18
C ASP A 381 -9.01 -16.39 6.06
N LEU A 382 -8.90 -15.28 6.80
CA LEU A 382 -9.86 -14.16 6.73
C LEU A 382 -9.84 -13.52 5.34
N HIS A 383 -8.66 -13.18 4.83
CA HIS A 383 -8.49 -12.60 3.50
C HIS A 383 -9.12 -13.49 2.43
N ASN A 384 -8.79 -14.78 2.42
CA ASN A 384 -9.33 -15.72 1.44
C ASN A 384 -10.85 -15.87 1.54
N THR A 385 -11.41 -15.85 2.76
CA THR A 385 -12.85 -15.97 2.96
C THR A 385 -13.58 -14.73 2.48
N TRP A 386 -13.14 -13.54 2.90
CA TRP A 386 -13.81 -12.28 2.56
C TRP A 386 -13.65 -11.90 1.08
N PHE A 387 -12.53 -12.23 0.45
CA PHE A 387 -12.37 -12.02 -1.00
C PHE A 387 -13.19 -13.03 -1.83
N ALA A 388 -13.39 -14.25 -1.34
CA ALA A 388 -14.26 -15.22 -2.02
C ALA A 388 -15.76 -14.87 -1.89
N LYS A 389 -16.15 -14.26 -0.77
CA LYS A 389 -17.52 -13.81 -0.50
C LYS A 389 -17.48 -12.48 0.27
N ASP A 390 -17.58 -11.39 -0.48
CA ASP A 390 -17.52 -10.02 0.02
C ASP A 390 -18.64 -9.78 1.04
N PRO A 391 -18.31 -9.55 2.33
CA PRO A 391 -19.29 -9.28 3.37
C PRO A 391 -19.93 -7.89 3.23
N PHE A 392 -19.44 -7.06 2.31
CA PHE A 392 -19.92 -5.71 2.06
C PHE A 392 -20.63 -5.57 0.70
N ALA A 393 -20.90 -6.67 -0.01
CA ALA A 393 -21.68 -6.64 -1.26
C ALA A 393 -23.09 -6.07 -1.02
N LEU A 394 -23.64 -5.34 -2.00
CA LEU A 394 -25.00 -4.82 -1.90
C LEU A 394 -26.02 -5.97 -1.90
N PRO A 395 -27.21 -5.79 -1.30
CA PRO A 395 -28.27 -6.79 -1.38
C PRO A 395 -28.60 -7.16 -2.84
N GLY A 396 -28.57 -8.45 -3.18
CA GLY A 396 -28.82 -8.96 -4.53
C GLY A 396 -27.70 -8.73 -5.55
N GLU A 397 -26.51 -8.30 -5.11
CA GLU A 397 -25.30 -8.22 -5.95
C GLU A 397 -24.49 -9.52 -5.88
N ALA A 398 -23.68 -9.79 -6.91
CA ALA A 398 -22.68 -10.85 -6.88
C ALA A 398 -21.69 -10.62 -5.73
N THR A 399 -21.54 -11.63 -4.86
CA THR A 399 -20.66 -11.53 -3.68
C THR A 399 -19.21 -11.91 -3.97
N ASP A 400 -18.90 -12.43 -5.14
CA ASP A 400 -17.60 -12.99 -5.50
C ASP A 400 -16.77 -12.07 -6.41
N LYS A 401 -17.18 -10.80 -6.57
CA LYS A 401 -16.48 -9.80 -7.39
C LYS A 401 -14.99 -9.65 -7.05
N LEU A 402 -14.63 -9.82 -5.77
CA LEU A 402 -13.26 -9.67 -5.29
C LEU A 402 -12.43 -10.97 -5.39
N LYS A 403 -13.04 -12.09 -5.78
CA LYS A 403 -12.40 -13.42 -5.73
C LYS A 403 -11.12 -13.49 -6.55
N GLY A 404 -11.07 -12.80 -7.69
CA GLY A 404 -9.90 -12.73 -8.58
C GLY A 404 -8.72 -11.94 -8.00
N LEU A 405 -8.91 -11.21 -6.90
CA LEU A 405 -7.88 -10.39 -6.26
C LEU A 405 -7.21 -11.11 -5.08
N ARG A 406 -7.65 -12.33 -4.75
CA ARG A 406 -7.20 -13.06 -3.55
C ARG A 406 -5.71 -13.43 -3.58
N ASP A 407 -5.12 -13.54 -4.76
CA ASP A 407 -3.70 -13.83 -4.95
C ASP A 407 -2.95 -12.66 -5.60
N ALA A 408 -3.41 -11.43 -5.32
CA ALA A 408 -2.82 -10.21 -5.84
C ALA A 408 -1.33 -10.05 -5.57
N GLU A 409 -0.80 -10.69 -4.52
CA GLU A 409 0.63 -10.68 -4.23
C GLU A 409 1.49 -11.33 -5.33
N LYS A 410 0.89 -12.10 -6.24
CA LYS A 410 1.60 -12.75 -7.36
C LYS A 410 1.88 -11.81 -8.52
N TRP A 411 1.10 -10.73 -8.66
CA TRP A 411 1.17 -9.79 -9.78
C TRP A 411 1.35 -8.34 -9.33
N SER A 412 1.41 -8.07 -8.02
CA SER A 412 1.74 -6.75 -7.47
C SER A 412 3.22 -6.65 -7.14
N THR A 413 3.85 -5.50 -7.40
CA THR A 413 5.28 -5.31 -7.16
C THR A 413 5.63 -3.88 -6.76
N ALA A 414 6.68 -3.72 -5.95
CA ALA A 414 7.07 -2.46 -5.33
C ALA A 414 7.42 -1.39 -6.38
N VAL A 415 7.21 -0.11 -6.08
CA VAL A 415 7.57 1.01 -6.98
C VAL A 415 9.00 0.99 -7.53
N GLY A 416 9.94 0.32 -6.85
CA GLY A 416 11.33 0.13 -7.30
C GLY A 416 11.58 -1.02 -8.28
N HIS A 417 10.56 -1.79 -8.67
CA HIS A 417 10.71 -3.01 -9.45
C HIS A 417 11.54 -2.83 -10.75
N PRO A 418 12.44 -3.79 -11.07
CA PRO A 418 12.73 -5.03 -10.33
C PRO A 418 13.69 -4.88 -9.14
N GLY A 419 14.32 -3.72 -8.97
CA GLY A 419 15.18 -3.42 -7.81
C GLY A 419 14.42 -3.05 -6.52
N PRO A 420 15.13 -2.58 -5.49
CA PRO A 420 14.51 -2.06 -4.25
C PRO A 420 13.89 -0.68 -4.46
N SER A 421 12.98 -0.27 -3.59
CA SER A 421 12.45 1.10 -3.53
C SER A 421 13.46 2.04 -2.86
N SER A 422 14.66 2.17 -3.43
CA SER A 422 15.76 2.96 -2.88
C SER A 422 15.44 4.47 -2.80
N PRO A 423 16.22 5.27 -2.07
CA PRO A 423 16.03 6.72 -1.97
C PRO A 423 15.90 7.44 -3.33
N ALA A 424 16.64 6.98 -4.35
CA ALA A 424 16.49 7.52 -5.71
C ALA A 424 15.14 7.19 -6.34
N VAL A 425 14.65 5.95 -6.19
CA VAL A 425 13.30 5.59 -6.65
C VAL A 425 12.25 6.44 -5.95
N GLY A 426 12.36 6.62 -4.64
CA GLY A 426 11.43 7.43 -3.85
C GLY A 426 11.40 8.90 -4.29
N GLU A 427 12.54 9.47 -4.67
CA GLU A 427 12.58 10.84 -5.20
C GLU A 427 12.05 10.94 -6.64
N VAL A 428 12.39 10.00 -7.53
CA VAL A 428 11.79 9.93 -8.87
C VAL A 428 10.27 9.82 -8.79
N PHE A 429 9.78 9.07 -7.80
CA PHE A 429 8.37 8.94 -7.48
C PHE A 429 7.74 10.26 -7.03
N GLY A 430 8.30 10.88 -5.99
CA GLY A 430 7.78 12.09 -5.37
C GLY A 430 7.88 13.35 -6.25
N THR A 431 8.74 13.34 -7.27
CA THR A 431 8.89 14.43 -8.25
C THR A 431 8.15 14.18 -9.56
N PHE A 432 7.37 13.10 -9.64
CA PHE A 432 6.48 12.77 -10.76
C PHE A 432 7.18 12.71 -12.14
N VAL A 433 8.46 12.32 -12.18
CA VAL A 433 9.22 12.26 -13.46
C VAL A 433 8.55 11.31 -14.46
N VAL A 434 8.11 10.14 -14.01
CA VAL A 434 7.51 9.12 -14.88
C VAL A 434 6.11 9.53 -15.39
N PRO A 435 5.17 10.03 -14.55
CA PRO A 435 3.92 10.61 -15.05
C PRO A 435 4.11 11.76 -16.03
N ASN A 436 5.04 12.68 -15.75
CA ASN A 436 5.33 13.81 -16.64
C ASN A 436 5.85 13.33 -18.01
N MET A 437 6.71 12.31 -18.04
CA MET A 437 7.18 11.67 -19.28
C MET A 437 6.01 11.16 -20.13
N MET A 438 5.09 10.40 -19.51
CA MET A 438 3.91 9.86 -20.18
C MET A 438 2.98 10.98 -20.68
N ALA A 439 2.72 11.98 -19.84
CA ALA A 439 1.86 13.10 -20.16
C ALA A 439 2.40 13.96 -21.31
N ASN A 440 3.71 14.20 -21.34
CA ASN A 440 4.36 14.97 -22.41
C ASN A 440 4.20 14.27 -23.76
N ALA A 441 4.41 12.96 -23.82
CA ALA A 441 4.20 12.19 -25.04
C ALA A 441 2.72 12.18 -25.48
N ALA A 442 1.79 12.01 -24.53
CA ALA A 442 0.36 12.08 -24.81
C ALA A 442 -0.09 13.46 -25.35
N ARG A 443 0.57 14.54 -24.92
CA ARG A 443 0.38 15.91 -25.44
C ARG A 443 1.07 16.19 -26.78
N GLY A 444 1.76 15.20 -27.35
CA GLY A 444 2.35 15.29 -28.70
C GLY A 444 3.86 15.48 -28.74
N MET A 445 4.55 15.48 -27.59
CA MET A 445 6.01 15.40 -27.59
C MET A 445 6.45 14.07 -28.22
N LYS A 446 7.54 14.10 -28.99
CA LYS A 446 8.14 12.87 -29.52
C LYS A 446 8.52 11.94 -28.33
N PRO A 447 8.07 10.67 -28.32
CA PRO A 447 8.33 9.74 -27.22
C PRO A 447 9.79 9.65 -26.81
N GLU A 448 10.70 9.59 -27.78
CA GLU A 448 12.14 9.52 -27.54
C GLU A 448 12.67 10.77 -26.79
N LEU A 449 12.16 11.96 -27.13
CA LEU A 449 12.53 13.20 -26.45
C LEU A 449 11.95 13.26 -25.01
N ALA A 450 10.71 12.81 -24.81
CA ALA A 450 10.12 12.74 -23.48
C ALA A 450 10.94 11.82 -22.56
N ILE A 451 11.41 10.69 -23.09
CA ILE A 451 12.26 9.73 -22.38
C ILE A 451 13.63 10.32 -22.08
N GLU A 452 14.27 11.00 -23.03
CA GLU A 452 15.57 11.65 -22.84
C GLU A 452 15.54 12.69 -21.70
N GLN A 453 14.50 13.53 -21.65
CA GLN A 453 14.31 14.50 -20.57
C GLN A 453 14.10 13.82 -19.22
N ALA A 454 13.30 12.75 -19.17
CA ALA A 454 13.07 11.98 -17.96
C ALA A 454 14.37 11.29 -17.48
N GLU A 455 15.13 10.70 -18.40
CA GLU A 455 16.40 10.05 -18.10
C GLU A 455 17.42 11.02 -17.50
N ALA A 456 17.55 12.22 -18.05
CA ALA A 456 18.47 13.23 -17.53
C ALA A 456 18.17 13.55 -16.05
N LEU A 457 16.90 13.76 -15.72
CA LEU A 457 16.46 13.97 -14.33
C LEU A 457 16.72 12.76 -13.44
N ILE A 458 16.38 11.56 -13.93
CA ILE A 458 16.58 10.31 -13.18
C ILE A 458 18.07 10.09 -12.90
N LYS A 459 18.96 10.30 -13.87
CA LYS A 459 20.41 10.16 -13.68
C LYS A 459 20.97 11.13 -12.65
N ILE A 460 20.52 12.38 -12.65
CA ILE A 460 20.89 13.38 -11.62
C ILE A 460 20.47 12.89 -10.23
N ILE A 461 19.23 12.41 -10.09
CA ILE A 461 18.72 11.87 -8.82
C ILE A 461 19.54 10.66 -8.37
N TYR A 462 19.78 9.69 -9.25
CA TYR A 462 20.54 8.47 -8.92
C TYR A 462 21.99 8.78 -8.55
N ALA A 463 22.67 9.67 -9.27
CA ALA A 463 24.03 10.10 -8.96
C ALA A 463 24.12 10.68 -7.53
N LYS A 464 23.22 11.61 -7.20
CA LYS A 464 23.13 12.25 -5.87
C LYS A 464 23.00 11.23 -4.73
N TRP A 465 22.20 10.18 -4.91
CA TRP A 465 22.00 9.16 -3.87
C TRP A 465 23.09 8.09 -3.85
N ARG A 466 23.69 7.77 -4.99
CA ARG A 466 24.82 6.86 -5.09
C ARG A 466 26.06 7.42 -4.42
N GLU A 467 26.33 8.72 -4.55
CA GLU A 467 27.38 9.43 -3.81
C GLU A 467 27.25 9.29 -2.29
N LYS A 468 26.01 9.12 -1.79
CA LYS A 468 25.70 8.92 -0.37
C LYS A 468 25.72 7.44 0.06
N GLY A 469 26.03 6.51 -0.84
CA GLY A 469 26.01 5.06 -0.57
C GLY A 469 24.61 4.49 -0.32
N LEU A 470 23.56 5.19 -0.75
CA LEU A 470 22.16 4.83 -0.49
C LEU A 470 21.50 4.07 -1.64
N VAL A 471 22.19 3.95 -2.77
CA VAL A 471 21.74 3.30 -4.01
C VAL A 471 22.92 2.55 -4.61
N GLY A 472 22.69 1.33 -5.05
CA GLY A 472 23.68 0.50 -5.73
C GLY A 472 23.92 0.88 -7.19
N GLY A 473 24.40 -0.08 -7.98
CA GLY A 473 24.64 0.06 -9.42
C GLY A 473 25.90 0.85 -9.77
N LYS A 474 26.17 0.98 -11.06
CA LYS A 474 27.32 1.70 -11.60
C LYS A 474 26.94 3.13 -11.99
N SER A 475 27.82 4.07 -11.69
CA SER A 475 27.81 5.47 -12.15
C SER A 475 27.79 5.56 -13.67
#